data_AF-A0A1Y2U9G4-F1
#
_entry.id   AF-A0A1Y2U9G4-F1
#
_cell.length_a   1.000
_cell.length_b   1.000
_cell.length_c   1.000
_cell.angle_alpha   90.00
_cell.angle_beta   90.00
_cell.angle_gamma   90.00
#
_symmetry.space_group_name_H-M   'P 1'
#
loop_
_entity.id
_entity.type
_entity.pdbx_description
1 polymer ?
#
loop_
_entity_poly.entity_id
_entity_poly.type
_entity_poly.pdbx_seq_one_letter_code
_entity_poly.pdbx_strand_id
1 'polypeptide(L)'
;MKFNPYYITGFADAEGTFAILMLKSKSTSSLGLPRLVFKIGVHIRDRELLDKIAAYFGVCKVYNDRKNSCQYLVQSMTDLAVIIKYFENYHLITQKRGDFELFRQAFYLVLAKEHLTVEGFQTYINLRASINGENLLETVQAEFPDTVSLSRLYFEFKGIPDPFWLSGFTDGDGCFRIKTRKSAAHKFGVSVNLGFILTQHIRDLALIQNLLDLADFFLAAKIIQKKDHLTERGYRQILSLKEDCWLIIRN
;
A
#
# COMPACT_ATOMS: atom_id res chain seq x y z
N MET A 1 -12.22 -21.00 3.15
CA MET A 1 -12.28 -19.72 3.89
C MET A 1 -12.27 -18.61 2.86
N LYS A 2 -13.24 -17.69 2.88
CA LYS A 2 -13.37 -16.61 1.87
C LYS A 2 -12.33 -15.52 2.19
N PHE A 3 -11.48 -15.16 1.24
CA PHE A 3 -10.47 -14.12 1.41
C PHE A 3 -11.18 -12.75 1.51
N ASN A 4 -10.88 -11.94 2.53
CA ASN A 4 -11.54 -10.63 2.70
C ASN A 4 -10.91 -9.62 1.73
N PRO A 5 -11.69 -8.87 0.93
CA PRO A 5 -11.15 -7.84 0.04
C PRO A 5 -10.33 -6.79 0.79
N TYR A 6 -10.79 -6.27 1.92
CA TYR A 6 -10.04 -5.24 2.65
C TYR A 6 -8.65 -5.71 3.07
N TYR A 7 -8.46 -7.00 3.34
CA TYR A 7 -7.11 -7.56 3.54
C TYR A 7 -6.22 -7.38 2.30
N ILE A 8 -6.71 -7.73 1.10
CA ILE A 8 -5.94 -7.53 -0.15
C ILE A 8 -5.65 -6.04 -0.35
N THR A 9 -6.61 -5.16 -0.08
CA THR A 9 -6.42 -3.72 -0.21
C THR A 9 -5.34 -3.21 0.74
N GLY A 10 -5.35 -3.64 2.00
CA GLY A 10 -4.30 -3.32 2.96
C GLY A 10 -2.94 -3.86 2.56
N PHE A 11 -2.88 -5.13 2.14
CA PHE A 11 -1.64 -5.74 1.67
C PHE A 11 -1.09 -5.05 0.41
N ALA A 12 -1.98 -4.60 -0.49
CA ALA A 12 -1.60 -3.82 -1.66
C ALA A 12 -1.19 -2.38 -1.31
N ASP A 13 -1.76 -1.77 -0.27
CA ASP A 13 -1.31 -0.49 0.28
C ASP A 13 0.13 -0.57 0.82
N ALA A 14 0.55 -1.73 1.33
CA ALA A 14 1.94 -2.00 1.69
C ALA A 14 2.79 -2.37 0.45
N GLU A 15 2.55 -3.55 -0.12
CA GLU A 15 3.45 -4.24 -1.08
C GLU A 15 3.08 -4.04 -2.57
N GLY A 16 1.93 -3.44 -2.85
CA GLY A 16 1.43 -3.25 -4.21
C GLY A 16 2.21 -2.19 -4.98
N THR A 17 2.32 -2.36 -6.29
CA THR A 17 2.94 -1.38 -7.20
C THR A 17 2.08 -1.22 -8.45
N PHE A 18 1.79 0.03 -8.81
CA PHE A 18 1.25 0.41 -10.11
C PHE A 18 2.35 1.07 -10.94
N ALA A 19 2.49 0.64 -12.19
CA ALA A 19 3.51 1.17 -13.09
C ALA A 19 2.96 1.42 -14.49
N ILE A 20 3.31 2.60 -15.01
CA ILE A 20 3.07 3.01 -16.40
C ILE A 20 4.43 2.98 -17.09
N LEU A 21 4.60 2.10 -18.06
CA LEU A 21 5.88 1.80 -18.69
C LEU A 21 5.81 2.00 -20.21
N MET A 22 6.98 2.14 -20.82
CA MET A 22 7.17 2.08 -22.28
C MET A 22 8.11 0.93 -22.59
N LEU A 23 7.65 -0.04 -23.36
CA LEU A 23 8.53 -1.08 -23.88
C LEU A 23 9.30 -0.54 -25.07
N LYS A 24 10.63 -0.71 -25.03
CA LYS A 24 11.48 -0.44 -26.18
C LYS A 24 11.02 -1.35 -27.33
N SER A 25 10.72 -0.74 -28.46
CA SER A 25 10.44 -1.48 -29.68
C SER A 25 11.73 -2.09 -30.22
N LYS A 26 11.62 -3.25 -30.88
CA LYS A 26 12.72 -3.83 -31.66
C LYS A 26 12.94 -3.09 -32.99
N SER A 27 11.98 -2.26 -33.41
CA SER A 27 12.10 -1.37 -34.55
C SER A 27 12.70 -0.03 -34.11
N THR A 28 13.67 0.47 -34.88
CA THR A 28 14.37 1.74 -34.65
C THR A 28 13.49 2.99 -34.82
N SER A 29 12.26 2.87 -35.32
CA SER A 29 11.41 4.00 -35.72
C SER A 29 10.11 4.20 -34.93
N SER A 30 9.83 3.40 -33.90
CA SER A 30 8.58 3.52 -33.13
C SER A 30 8.82 4.00 -31.70
N LEU A 31 7.98 4.94 -31.25
CA LEU A 31 7.95 5.65 -29.96
C LEU A 31 7.83 4.76 -28.69
N GLY A 32 8.08 3.46 -28.80
CA GLY A 32 7.87 2.45 -27.76
C GLY A 32 6.40 2.02 -27.65
N LEU A 33 6.13 0.92 -26.96
CA LEU A 33 4.78 0.40 -26.76
C LEU A 33 4.32 0.65 -25.31
N PRO A 34 3.17 1.32 -25.11
CA PRO A 34 2.55 1.45 -23.79
C PRO A 34 2.41 0.10 -23.09
N ARG A 35 2.80 0.04 -21.82
CA ARG A 35 2.61 -1.13 -20.97
C ARG A 35 2.21 -0.69 -19.57
N LEU A 36 1.08 -1.21 -19.13
CA LEU A 36 0.58 -1.03 -17.77
C LEU A 36 0.88 -2.29 -16.95
N VAL A 37 1.31 -2.12 -15.71
CA VAL A 37 1.62 -3.21 -14.80
C VAL A 37 1.07 -2.92 -13.41
N PHE A 38 0.28 -3.86 -12.90
CA PHE A 38 0.06 -4.01 -11.47
C PHE A 38 0.86 -5.22 -10.98
N LYS A 39 1.55 -5.08 -9.85
CA LYS A 39 2.25 -6.20 -9.23
C LYS A 39 2.26 -6.12 -7.71
N ILE A 40 2.38 -7.28 -7.08
CA ILE A 40 2.70 -7.45 -5.66
C ILE A 40 3.90 -8.40 -5.62
N GLY A 41 5.03 -7.94 -5.10
CA GLY A 41 6.28 -8.71 -5.04
C GLY A 41 6.70 -8.94 -3.60
N VAL A 42 6.95 -10.20 -3.22
CA VAL A 42 7.27 -10.59 -1.83
C VAL A 42 8.38 -11.64 -1.81
N HIS A 43 8.88 -11.96 -0.62
CA HIS A 43 9.83 -13.06 -0.45
C HIS A 43 9.17 -14.41 -0.78
N ILE A 44 9.92 -15.37 -1.32
CA ILE A 44 9.40 -16.68 -1.76
C ILE A 44 8.70 -17.49 -0.65
N ARG A 45 8.96 -17.15 0.62
CA ARG A 45 8.31 -17.77 1.79
C ARG A 45 6.83 -17.44 1.86
N ASP A 46 6.42 -16.29 1.32
CA ASP A 46 5.05 -15.80 1.34
C ASP A 46 4.33 -16.10 0.01
N ARG A 47 4.88 -16.99 -0.81
CA ARG A 47 4.28 -17.38 -2.09
C ARG A 47 2.85 -17.89 -1.95
N GLU A 48 2.56 -18.67 -0.91
CA GLU A 48 1.21 -19.20 -0.67
C GLU A 48 0.18 -18.07 -0.48
N LEU A 49 0.59 -16.94 0.11
CA LEU A 49 -0.25 -15.76 0.23
C LEU A 49 -0.56 -15.16 -1.15
N LEU A 50 0.47 -15.01 -2.00
CA LEU A 50 0.27 -14.54 -3.37
C LEU A 50 -0.60 -15.49 -4.21
N ASP A 51 -0.46 -16.80 -4.03
CA ASP A 51 -1.29 -17.78 -4.74
C ASP A 51 -2.77 -17.67 -4.33
N LYS A 52 -3.05 -17.38 -3.04
CA LYS A 52 -4.40 -17.08 -2.55
C LYS A 52 -4.95 -15.78 -3.13
N ILE A 53 -4.13 -14.73 -3.23
CA ILE A 53 -4.51 -13.46 -3.85
C ILE A 53 -4.81 -13.65 -5.34
N ALA A 54 -3.97 -14.40 -6.07
CA ALA A 54 -4.18 -14.72 -7.48
C ALA A 54 -5.48 -15.52 -7.68
N ALA A 55 -5.74 -16.51 -6.82
CA ALA A 55 -6.98 -17.27 -6.84
C ALA A 55 -8.23 -16.40 -6.55
N TYR A 56 -8.11 -15.41 -5.66
CA TYR A 56 -9.19 -14.46 -5.38
C TYR A 56 -9.52 -13.59 -6.60
N PHE A 57 -8.51 -13.04 -7.26
CA PHE A 57 -8.71 -12.23 -8.46
C PHE A 57 -9.18 -13.06 -9.66
N GLY A 58 -8.84 -14.35 -9.70
CA GLY A 58 -9.19 -15.25 -10.80
C GLY A 58 -8.45 -14.95 -12.11
N VAL A 59 -7.44 -14.06 -12.07
CA VAL A 59 -6.64 -13.67 -13.23
C VAL A 59 -5.15 -13.77 -12.91
N CYS A 60 -4.34 -14.01 -13.95
CA CYS A 60 -2.89 -14.18 -13.84
C CYS A 60 -2.44 -15.28 -12.85
N LYS A 61 -1.13 -15.43 -12.68
CA LYS A 61 -0.50 -16.41 -11.76
C LYS A 61 0.67 -15.76 -11.04
N VAL A 62 1.19 -16.45 -10.02
CA VAL A 62 2.42 -16.05 -9.32
C VAL A 62 3.64 -16.60 -10.05
N TYR A 63 4.61 -15.73 -10.28
CA TYR A 63 5.87 -16.05 -10.96
C TYR A 63 7.04 -15.92 -9.97
N ASN A 64 8.08 -16.73 -10.16
CA ASN A 64 9.37 -16.45 -9.53
C ASN A 64 9.97 -15.20 -10.21
N ASP A 65 10.52 -14.28 -9.41
CA ASP A 65 11.08 -13.04 -9.93
C ASP A 65 12.62 -13.06 -9.89
N ARG A 66 13.19 -12.92 -8.70
CA ARG A 66 14.64 -12.98 -8.43
C ARG A 66 14.94 -14.08 -7.42
N LYS A 67 16.21 -14.21 -7.03
CA LYS A 67 16.62 -15.12 -5.96
C LYS A 67 15.82 -14.81 -4.69
N ASN A 68 15.07 -15.80 -4.20
CA ASN A 68 14.21 -15.72 -3.02
C ASN A 68 13.04 -14.74 -3.10
N SER A 69 12.59 -14.34 -4.30
CA SER A 69 11.37 -13.52 -4.45
C SER A 69 10.38 -14.13 -5.46
N CYS A 70 9.10 -13.82 -5.25
CA CYS A 70 8.03 -14.13 -6.16
C CYS A 70 7.10 -12.93 -6.32
N GLN A 71 6.35 -12.88 -7.42
CA GLN A 71 5.46 -11.78 -7.71
C GLN A 71 4.16 -12.25 -8.35
N TYR A 72 3.06 -11.65 -7.91
CA TYR A 72 1.80 -11.62 -8.64
C TYR A 72 1.88 -10.47 -9.63
N LEU A 73 1.77 -10.76 -10.92
CA LEU A 73 2.04 -9.80 -12.00
C LEU A 73 0.87 -9.78 -12.99
N VAL A 74 0.26 -8.61 -13.18
CA VAL A 74 -0.90 -8.40 -14.06
C VAL A 74 -0.56 -7.32 -15.09
N GLN A 75 -0.71 -7.67 -16.38
CA GLN A 75 -0.24 -6.82 -17.48
C GLN A 75 -1.15 -6.81 -18.71
N SER A 76 -2.03 -7.81 -18.87
CA SER A 76 -2.98 -7.80 -19.98
C SER A 76 -4.09 -6.79 -19.70
N MET A 77 -4.59 -6.11 -20.73
CA MET A 77 -5.67 -5.13 -20.55
C MET A 77 -6.95 -5.78 -19.98
N THR A 78 -7.24 -7.03 -20.35
CA THR A 78 -8.38 -7.79 -19.83
C THR A 78 -8.24 -8.06 -18.34
N ASP A 79 -7.08 -8.54 -17.88
CA ASP A 79 -6.87 -8.83 -16.46
C ASP A 79 -6.74 -7.55 -15.64
N LEU A 80 -6.14 -6.50 -16.20
CA LEU A 80 -6.06 -5.19 -15.57
C LEU A 80 -7.45 -4.58 -15.33
N ALA A 81 -8.44 -4.84 -16.20
CA ALA A 81 -9.81 -4.41 -15.97
C ALA A 81 -10.37 -4.95 -14.64
N VAL A 82 -10.02 -6.19 -14.27
CA VAL A 82 -10.40 -6.80 -12.98
C VAL A 82 -9.74 -6.05 -11.82
N ILE A 83 -8.46 -5.72 -11.95
CA ILE A 83 -7.71 -4.96 -10.93
C ILE A 83 -8.25 -3.54 -10.76
N ILE A 84 -8.52 -2.83 -11.86
CA ILE A 84 -9.13 -1.50 -11.84
C ILE A 84 -10.48 -1.56 -11.13
N LYS A 85 -11.36 -2.47 -11.54
CA LYS A 85 -12.69 -2.61 -10.94
C LYS A 85 -12.62 -2.94 -9.45
N TYR A 86 -11.64 -3.73 -9.05
CA TYR A 86 -11.42 -4.07 -7.65
C TYR A 86 -11.09 -2.83 -6.80
N PHE A 87 -10.09 -2.04 -7.19
CA PHE A 87 -9.64 -0.88 -6.40
C PHE A 87 -10.59 0.33 -6.52
N GLU A 88 -11.47 0.37 -7.53
CA GLU A 88 -12.63 1.28 -7.57
C GLU A 88 -13.67 0.95 -6.49
N ASN A 89 -13.81 -0.32 -6.10
CA ASN A 89 -14.74 -0.74 -5.05
C ASN A 89 -14.09 -0.76 -3.66
N TYR A 90 -12.81 -1.15 -3.58
CA TYR A 90 -12.04 -1.28 -2.35
C TYR A 90 -10.83 -0.35 -2.40
N HIS A 91 -11.10 0.94 -2.18
CA HIS A 91 -10.12 2.01 -2.29
C HIS A 91 -8.90 1.82 -1.37
N LEU A 92 -7.72 2.03 -1.96
CA LEU A 92 -6.47 2.25 -1.22
C LEU A 92 -6.61 3.50 -0.34
N ILE A 93 -5.95 3.52 0.83
CA ILE A 93 -6.04 4.65 1.76
C ILE A 93 -4.70 5.34 2.03
N THR A 94 -3.58 4.76 1.56
CA THR A 94 -2.28 5.43 1.56
C THR A 94 -2.17 6.37 0.35
N GLN A 95 -1.08 7.14 0.28
CA GLN A 95 -0.73 7.94 -0.89
C GLN A 95 -0.54 7.10 -2.16
N LYS A 96 -0.43 5.76 -2.08
CA LYS A 96 -0.45 4.85 -3.24
C LYS A 96 -1.76 4.96 -4.05
N ARG A 97 -2.84 5.45 -3.44
CA ARG A 97 -4.08 5.80 -4.16
C ARG A 97 -3.83 6.83 -5.28
N GLY A 98 -2.92 7.78 -5.07
CA GLY A 98 -2.50 8.71 -6.12
C GLY A 98 -1.87 8.00 -7.33
N ASP A 99 -1.06 6.97 -7.07
CA ASP A 99 -0.46 6.15 -8.13
C ASP A 99 -1.52 5.32 -8.87
N PHE A 100 -2.48 4.77 -8.13
CA PHE A 100 -3.62 4.06 -8.70
C PHE A 100 -4.45 4.96 -9.63
N GLU A 101 -4.72 6.22 -9.27
CA GLU A 101 -5.53 7.08 -10.14
C GLU A 101 -4.83 7.54 -11.41
N LEU A 102 -3.51 7.75 -11.37
CA LEU A 102 -2.73 7.97 -12.59
C LEU A 102 -2.73 6.70 -13.45
N PHE A 103 -2.55 5.54 -12.82
CA PHE A 103 -2.61 4.24 -13.49
C PHE A 103 -3.99 3.97 -14.13
N ARG A 104 -5.08 4.29 -13.43
CA ARG A 104 -6.45 4.15 -13.92
C ARG A 104 -6.72 5.05 -15.13
N GLN A 105 -6.25 6.30 -15.09
CA GLN A 105 -6.34 7.21 -16.24
C GLN A 105 -5.59 6.64 -17.44
N ALA A 106 -4.36 6.15 -17.25
CA ALA A 106 -3.60 5.52 -18.32
C ALA A 106 -4.29 4.26 -18.86
N PHE A 107 -4.93 3.47 -17.99
CA PHE A 107 -5.72 2.29 -18.39
C PHE A 107 -6.86 2.67 -19.32
N TYR A 108 -7.70 3.66 -18.97
CA TYR A 108 -8.82 4.04 -19.81
C TYR A 108 -8.38 4.71 -21.12
N LEU A 109 -7.30 5.51 -21.09
CA LEU A 109 -6.69 6.09 -22.29
C LEU A 109 -6.20 4.99 -23.26
N VAL A 110 -5.55 3.94 -22.73
CA VAL A 110 -5.09 2.80 -23.53
C VAL A 110 -6.27 1.97 -24.04
N LEU A 111 -7.28 1.74 -23.20
CA LEU A 111 -8.49 1.00 -23.55
C LEU A 111 -9.27 1.67 -24.70
N ALA A 112 -9.38 2.99 -24.68
CA ALA A 112 -10.01 3.79 -25.74
C ALA A 112 -9.14 3.94 -27.00
N LYS A 113 -7.91 3.40 -26.99
CA LYS A 113 -6.90 3.54 -28.06
C LYS A 113 -6.48 5.00 -28.33
N GLU A 114 -6.71 5.91 -27.39
CA GLU A 114 -6.34 7.33 -27.52
C GLU A 114 -4.83 7.53 -27.55
N HIS A 115 -4.05 6.65 -26.92
CA HIS A 115 -2.58 6.63 -27.00
C HIS A 115 -2.01 6.52 -28.43
N LEU A 116 -2.84 6.24 -29.44
CA LEU A 116 -2.44 6.20 -30.84
C LEU A 116 -2.44 7.58 -31.51
N THR A 117 -3.00 8.61 -30.87
CA THR A 117 -2.90 10.00 -31.32
C THR A 117 -1.70 10.69 -30.68
N VAL A 118 -1.25 11.80 -31.26
CA VAL A 118 -0.14 12.59 -30.72
C VAL A 118 -0.48 13.12 -29.32
N GLU A 119 -1.70 13.63 -29.17
CA GLU A 119 -2.20 14.21 -27.92
C GLU A 119 -2.38 13.14 -26.83
N GLY A 120 -2.94 11.99 -27.20
CA GLY A 120 -3.15 10.87 -26.26
C GLY A 120 -1.82 10.21 -25.88
N PHE A 121 -0.88 10.10 -26.80
CA PHE A 121 0.48 9.65 -26.50
C PHE A 121 1.17 10.60 -25.53
N GLN A 122 1.15 11.91 -25.78
CA GLN A 122 1.72 12.90 -24.86
C GLN A 122 1.07 12.82 -23.48
N THR A 123 -0.25 12.64 -23.43
CA THR A 123 -0.97 12.44 -22.16
C THR A 123 -0.50 11.19 -21.42
N TYR A 124 -0.30 10.08 -22.14
CA TYR A 124 0.27 8.85 -21.56
C TYR A 124 1.68 9.07 -20.99
N ILE A 125 2.53 9.82 -21.70
CA ILE A 125 3.88 10.16 -21.23
C ILE A 125 3.84 11.03 -19.96
N ASN A 126 2.96 12.03 -19.91
CA ASN A 126 2.78 12.86 -18.72
C ASN A 126 2.30 12.02 -17.51
N LEU A 127 1.35 11.10 -17.71
CA LEU A 127 0.90 10.16 -16.67
C LEU A 127 2.05 9.28 -16.17
N ARG A 128 2.90 8.77 -17.09
CA ARG A 128 4.11 8.01 -16.74
C ARG A 128 5.10 8.84 -15.92
N ALA A 129 5.26 10.12 -16.22
CA ALA A 129 6.21 10.98 -15.52
C ALA A 129 5.77 11.30 -14.08
N SER A 130 4.46 11.28 -13.81
CA SER A 130 3.89 11.65 -12.50
C SER A 130 3.66 10.48 -11.54
N ILE A 131 3.62 9.24 -12.04
CA ILE A 131 3.39 8.06 -11.19
C ILE A 131 4.64 7.74 -10.34
N ASN A 132 4.41 7.26 -9.12
CA ASN A 132 5.44 6.92 -8.13
C ASN A 132 6.32 8.10 -7.66
N GLY A 133 5.82 9.33 -7.83
CA GLY A 133 6.47 10.58 -7.39
C GLY A 133 7.36 11.18 -8.48
N GLU A 134 8.12 12.23 -8.13
CA GLU A 134 8.92 13.00 -9.10
C GLU A 134 10.15 12.26 -9.64
N ASN A 135 10.45 11.07 -9.12
CA ASN A 135 11.65 10.30 -9.45
C ASN A 135 11.78 9.92 -10.93
N LEU A 136 10.69 9.97 -11.71
CA LEU A 136 10.69 9.60 -13.12
C LEU A 136 10.72 10.79 -14.07
N LEU A 137 10.45 12.01 -13.59
CA LEU A 137 10.25 13.18 -14.47
C LEU A 137 11.49 13.47 -15.32
N GLU A 138 12.67 13.62 -14.70
CA GLU A 138 13.91 13.91 -15.41
C GLU A 138 14.27 12.81 -16.43
N THR A 139 14.07 11.55 -16.05
CA THR A 139 14.32 10.40 -16.93
C THR A 139 13.38 10.39 -18.12
N VAL A 140 12.10 10.73 -17.91
CA VAL A 140 11.11 10.80 -18.99
C VAL A 140 11.35 12.00 -19.88
N GLN A 141 11.69 13.16 -19.31
CA GLN A 141 12.02 14.39 -20.05
C GLN A 141 13.24 14.25 -20.95
N ALA A 142 14.23 13.45 -20.54
CA ALA A 142 15.39 13.13 -21.38
C ALA A 142 14.99 12.37 -22.68
N GLU A 143 13.92 11.57 -22.63
CA GLU A 143 13.39 10.84 -23.80
C GLU A 143 12.30 11.65 -24.54
N PHE A 144 11.52 12.45 -23.80
CA PHE A 144 10.36 13.19 -24.29
C PHE A 144 10.37 14.62 -23.71
N PRO A 145 11.06 15.59 -24.36
CA PRO A 145 11.30 16.92 -23.80
C PRO A 145 10.06 17.73 -23.44
N ASP A 146 8.94 17.50 -24.13
CA ASP A 146 7.67 18.20 -23.89
C ASP A 146 6.88 17.64 -22.68
N THR A 147 7.47 16.70 -21.94
CA THR A 147 6.83 16.08 -20.77
C THR A 147 6.62 17.08 -19.65
N VAL A 148 5.39 17.13 -19.16
CA VAL A 148 5.02 17.88 -17.96
C VAL A 148 4.55 16.92 -16.86
N SER A 149 4.88 17.25 -15.61
CA SER A 149 4.34 16.51 -14.46
C SER A 149 2.92 17.00 -14.16
N LEU A 150 1.97 16.07 -14.14
CA LEU A 150 0.61 16.28 -13.68
C LEU A 150 0.58 16.41 -12.15
N SER A 151 -0.38 17.20 -11.65
CA SER A 151 -0.62 17.30 -10.22
C SER A 151 -1.08 15.95 -9.66
N ARG A 152 -0.32 15.42 -8.70
CA ARG A 152 -0.70 14.20 -7.98
C ARG A 152 -1.82 14.54 -7.00
N LEU A 153 -2.89 13.75 -7.02
CA LEU A 153 -3.95 13.84 -6.03
C LEU A 153 -3.40 13.42 -4.66
N TYR A 154 -3.49 14.33 -3.69
CA TYR A 154 -3.29 14.01 -2.29
C TYR A 154 -4.62 13.57 -1.70
N PHE A 155 -4.63 12.39 -1.09
CA PHE A 155 -5.82 11.86 -0.44
C PHE A 155 -5.71 12.06 1.06
N GLU A 156 -6.70 12.74 1.61
CA GLU A 156 -6.88 12.84 3.05
C GLU A 156 -7.24 11.45 3.62
N PHE A 157 -6.57 11.08 4.71
CA PHE A 157 -6.86 9.85 5.43
C PHE A 157 -8.17 9.99 6.19
N LYS A 158 -9.15 9.12 5.89
CA LYS A 158 -10.51 9.17 6.46
C LYS A 158 -10.79 8.07 7.49
N GLY A 159 -9.75 7.42 8.01
CA GLY A 159 -9.88 6.26 8.89
C GLY A 159 -9.73 4.92 8.16
N ILE A 160 -9.61 3.85 8.96
CA ILE A 160 -9.47 2.48 8.47
C ILE A 160 -10.85 1.96 8.06
N PRO A 161 -11.06 1.54 6.80
CA PRO A 161 -12.39 1.17 6.32
C PRO A 161 -12.89 -0.16 6.90
N ASP A 162 -11.98 -1.06 7.28
CA ASP A 162 -12.29 -2.39 7.82
C ASP A 162 -11.05 -2.94 8.56
N PRO A 163 -11.19 -3.65 9.70
CA PRO A 163 -10.05 -4.21 10.45
C PRO A 163 -9.14 -5.15 9.66
N PHE A 164 -9.68 -5.84 8.64
CA PHE A 164 -8.88 -6.69 7.76
C PHE A 164 -7.90 -5.88 6.91
N TRP A 165 -8.20 -4.61 6.61
CA TRP A 165 -7.22 -3.71 5.97
C TRP A 165 -5.96 -3.57 6.81
N LEU A 166 -6.10 -3.31 8.12
CA LEU A 166 -4.94 -3.19 8.99
C LEU A 166 -4.16 -4.50 9.08
N SER A 167 -4.85 -5.64 9.05
CA SER A 167 -4.22 -6.95 9.05
C SER A 167 -3.35 -7.15 7.79
N GLY A 168 -3.91 -6.87 6.60
CA GLY A 168 -3.16 -6.96 5.35
C GLY A 168 -2.00 -5.95 5.29
N PHE A 169 -2.23 -4.72 5.72
CA PHE A 169 -1.18 -3.70 5.75
C PHE A 169 -0.04 -4.08 6.70
N THR A 170 -0.38 -4.66 7.86
CA THR A 170 0.59 -5.16 8.85
C THR A 170 1.36 -6.38 8.34
N ASP A 171 0.75 -7.27 7.57
CA ASP A 171 1.45 -8.42 7.00
C ASP A 171 2.49 -8.01 5.94
N GLY A 172 2.36 -6.81 5.35
CA GLY A 172 3.38 -6.20 4.49
C GLY A 172 4.43 -5.40 5.28
N ASP A 173 4.01 -4.33 5.95
CA ASP A 173 4.92 -3.32 6.53
C ASP A 173 5.13 -3.45 8.06
N GLY A 174 4.49 -4.44 8.69
CA GLY A 174 4.53 -4.66 10.13
C GLY A 174 5.71 -5.51 10.59
N CYS A 175 6.10 -5.31 11.85
CA CYS A 175 7.18 -6.06 12.49
C CYS A 175 6.85 -6.36 13.96
N PHE A 176 6.70 -7.64 14.29
CA PHE A 176 6.63 -8.14 15.66
C PHE A 176 8.02 -8.55 16.13
N ARG A 177 8.52 -7.94 17.20
CA ARG A 177 9.88 -8.14 17.69
C ARG A 177 9.93 -8.53 19.17
N ILE A 178 10.86 -9.42 19.49
CA ILE A 178 11.30 -9.72 20.85
C ILE A 178 12.68 -9.10 21.03
N LYS A 179 12.81 -8.18 22.00
CA LYS A 179 14.06 -7.49 22.33
C LYS A 179 14.53 -7.88 23.72
N THR A 180 15.70 -8.49 23.79
CA THR A 180 16.39 -8.77 25.05
C THR A 180 17.40 -7.66 25.37
N ARG A 181 17.49 -7.23 26.62
CA ARG A 181 18.53 -6.30 27.09
C ARG A 181 19.16 -6.81 28.36
N LYS A 182 20.48 -6.64 28.52
CA LYS A 182 21.14 -6.95 29.79
C LYS A 182 20.53 -6.10 30.91
N SER A 183 20.24 -6.71 32.05
CA SER A 183 19.65 -6.04 33.20
C SER A 183 20.04 -6.76 34.49
N ALA A 184 20.77 -6.06 35.35
CA ALA A 184 21.15 -6.56 36.68
C ALA A 184 19.94 -6.71 37.63
N ALA A 185 18.81 -6.06 37.32
CA ALA A 185 17.59 -6.12 38.13
C ALA A 185 16.76 -7.41 37.92
N HIS A 186 17.02 -8.15 36.84
CA HIS A 186 16.27 -9.37 36.51
C HIS A 186 17.05 -10.60 36.96
N LYS A 187 16.36 -11.61 37.52
CA LYS A 187 16.96 -12.86 38.06
C LYS A 187 17.96 -13.53 37.11
N PHE A 188 17.70 -13.47 35.80
CA PHE A 188 18.53 -14.09 34.77
C PHE A 188 19.46 -13.10 34.06
N GLY A 189 19.65 -11.90 34.60
CA GLY A 189 20.54 -10.89 34.02
C GLY A 189 20.04 -10.24 32.72
N VAL A 190 18.78 -10.51 32.31
CA VAL A 190 18.20 -10.07 31.04
C VAL A 190 16.75 -9.64 31.25
N SER A 191 16.35 -8.52 30.66
CA SER A 191 14.96 -8.12 30.47
C SER A 191 14.49 -8.46 29.06
N VAL A 192 13.23 -8.86 28.92
CA VAL A 192 12.60 -9.21 27.64
C VAL A 192 11.50 -8.18 27.36
N ASN A 193 11.52 -7.59 26.17
CA ASN A 193 10.54 -6.60 25.72
C ASN A 193 9.92 -7.05 24.40
N LEU A 194 8.59 -7.09 24.35
CA LEU A 194 7.86 -7.27 23.10
C LEU A 194 7.61 -5.91 22.45
N GLY A 195 7.64 -5.86 21.12
CA GLY A 195 7.30 -4.65 20.39
C GLY A 195 6.62 -4.97 19.08
N PHE A 196 5.68 -4.11 18.72
CA PHE A 196 5.12 -4.02 17.38
C PHE A 196 5.61 -2.72 16.74
N ILE A 197 5.97 -2.77 15.47
CA ILE A 197 6.36 -1.60 14.68
C ILE A 197 5.63 -1.69 13.35
N LEU A 198 5.08 -0.57 12.90
CA LEU A 198 4.66 -0.37 11.53
C LEU A 198 5.51 0.77 10.97
N THR A 199 6.22 0.51 9.88
CA THR A 199 7.10 1.53 9.27
C THR A 199 6.42 2.06 8.02
N GLN A 200 6.39 3.38 7.86
CA GLN A 200 5.84 3.99 6.65
C GLN A 200 6.54 5.30 6.33
N HIS A 201 6.48 5.71 5.06
CA HIS A 201 7.02 6.99 4.61
C HIS A 201 6.25 8.18 5.19
N ILE A 202 6.93 9.31 5.42
CA ILE A 202 6.36 10.54 6.02
C ILE A 202 5.18 11.12 5.22
N ARG A 203 5.06 10.78 3.94
CA ARG A 203 3.93 11.18 3.08
C ARG A 203 2.58 10.61 3.56
N ASP A 204 2.63 9.55 4.36
CA ASP A 204 1.48 8.89 4.99
C ASP A 204 1.45 9.18 6.50
N LEU A 205 2.02 10.32 6.95
CA LEU A 205 2.07 10.69 8.37
C LEU A 205 0.67 10.70 9.01
N ALA A 206 -0.35 11.21 8.30
CA ALA A 206 -1.72 11.22 8.79
C ALA A 206 -2.25 9.80 9.09
N LEU A 207 -1.92 8.82 8.24
CA LEU A 207 -2.26 7.41 8.50
C LEU A 207 -1.58 6.92 9.78
N ILE A 208 -0.29 7.20 9.97
CA ILE A 208 0.47 6.76 11.16
C ILE A 208 -0.01 7.46 12.43
N GLN A 209 -0.32 8.75 12.38
CA GLN A 209 -0.84 9.51 13.51
C GLN A 209 -2.22 9.04 13.93
N ASN A 210 -3.12 8.74 12.98
CA ASN A 210 -4.45 8.25 13.30
C ASN A 210 -4.47 6.73 13.60
N LEU A 211 -3.43 6.00 13.22
CA LEU A 211 -3.16 4.67 13.77
C LEU A 211 -2.79 4.72 15.27
N LEU A 212 -2.56 5.89 15.88
CA LEU A 212 -2.38 5.99 17.33
C LEU A 212 -3.64 5.62 18.12
N ASP A 213 -4.81 5.51 17.50
CA ASP A 213 -5.98 4.81 18.08
C ASP A 213 -5.66 3.33 18.41
N LEU A 214 -4.71 2.73 17.67
CA LEU A 214 -4.13 1.42 18.00
C LEU A 214 -3.16 1.51 19.20
N ALA A 215 -2.48 2.64 19.40
CA ALA A 215 -1.66 2.87 20.59
C ALA A 215 -2.53 2.99 21.84
N ASP A 216 -3.69 3.63 21.74
CA ASP A 216 -4.73 3.65 22.76
C ASP A 216 -5.30 2.25 23.02
N PHE A 217 -5.55 1.48 21.96
CA PHE A 217 -5.89 0.06 22.07
C PHE A 217 -4.80 -0.74 22.81
N PHE A 218 -3.51 -0.53 22.53
CA PHE A 218 -2.41 -1.19 23.24
C PHE A 218 -2.26 -0.68 24.68
N LEU A 219 -2.58 0.57 24.96
CA LEU A 219 -2.57 1.13 26.31
C LEU A 219 -3.70 0.52 27.13
N ALA A 220 -4.90 0.43 26.57
CA ALA A 220 -6.01 -0.31 27.13
C ALA A 220 -5.63 -1.79 27.33
N ALA A 221 -5.00 -2.44 26.36
CA ALA A 221 -4.55 -3.83 26.49
C ALA A 221 -3.53 -4.02 27.63
N LYS A 222 -2.63 -3.06 27.88
CA LYS A 222 -1.70 -3.09 29.03
C LYS A 222 -2.42 -2.89 30.37
N ILE A 223 -3.36 -1.94 30.44
CA ILE A 223 -4.21 -1.72 31.62
C ILE A 223 -5.01 -3.00 31.92
N ILE A 224 -5.49 -3.67 30.88
CA ILE A 224 -6.19 -4.95 31.00
C ILE A 224 -5.27 -6.06 31.49
N GLN A 225 -4.09 -6.21 30.88
CA GLN A 225 -3.11 -7.25 31.22
C GLN A 225 -2.64 -7.17 32.68
N LYS A 226 -2.50 -5.97 33.22
CA LYS A 226 -2.13 -5.73 34.63
C LYS A 226 -3.30 -5.91 35.61
N LYS A 227 -4.51 -6.12 35.11
CA LYS A 227 -5.77 -6.06 35.87
C LYS A 227 -6.08 -4.67 36.46
N ASP A 228 -5.38 -3.63 36.04
CA ASP A 228 -5.60 -2.26 36.51
C ASP A 228 -6.97 -1.72 36.09
N HIS A 229 -7.55 -2.24 34.99
CA HIS A 229 -8.93 -1.95 34.57
C HIS A 229 -9.99 -2.29 35.63
N LEU A 230 -9.66 -3.12 36.62
CA LEU A 230 -10.54 -3.43 37.77
C LEU A 230 -10.48 -2.37 38.87
N THR A 231 -9.60 -1.38 38.73
CA THR A 231 -9.51 -0.22 39.63
C THR A 231 -10.25 0.97 39.03
N GLU A 232 -10.82 1.84 39.86
CA GLU A 232 -11.46 3.09 39.42
C GLU A 232 -10.53 3.95 38.55
N ARG A 233 -9.23 3.97 38.89
CA ARG A 233 -8.20 4.69 38.12
C ARG A 233 -8.01 4.10 36.72
N GLY A 234 -7.83 2.78 36.62
CA GLY A 234 -7.62 2.13 35.33
C GLY A 234 -8.88 2.15 34.46
N TYR A 235 -10.06 2.05 35.08
CA TYR A 235 -11.35 2.25 34.40
C TYR A 235 -11.46 3.65 33.78
N ARG A 236 -11.16 4.71 34.54
CA ARG A 236 -11.17 6.09 34.03
C ARG A 236 -10.12 6.34 32.94
N GLN A 237 -8.95 5.72 33.04
CA GLN A 237 -7.94 5.77 31.99
C GLN A 237 -8.41 5.10 30.69
N ILE A 238 -9.14 3.99 30.77
CA ILE A 238 -9.75 3.37 29.57
C ILE A 238 -10.82 4.29 28.97
N LEU A 239 -11.62 4.98 29.80
CA LEU A 239 -12.62 5.93 29.30
C LEU A 239 -12.00 7.15 28.63
N SER A 240 -10.91 7.72 29.15
CA SER A 240 -10.25 8.88 28.53
C SER A 240 -9.65 8.54 27.17
N LEU A 241 -9.07 7.34 27.01
CA LEU A 241 -8.58 6.85 25.71
C LEU A 241 -9.70 6.76 24.66
N LYS A 242 -10.96 6.65 25.10
CA LYS A 242 -12.13 6.62 24.23
C LYS A 242 -12.63 8.03 23.88
N GLU A 243 -12.39 9.03 24.72
CA GLU A 243 -12.91 10.40 24.56
C GLU A 243 -11.99 11.30 23.72
N ASP A 244 -10.66 11.14 23.83
CA ASP A 244 -9.69 11.91 23.04
C ASP A 244 -9.79 11.63 21.52
N CYS A 245 -10.26 10.45 21.13
CA CYS A 245 -10.54 10.06 19.74
C CYS A 245 -11.66 10.88 19.06
N TRP A 246 -12.62 11.45 19.81
CA TRP A 246 -13.78 12.15 19.22
C TRP A 246 -13.57 13.66 19.06
N LEU A 247 -12.56 14.23 19.71
CA LEU A 247 -12.27 15.67 19.64
C LEU A 247 -11.49 16.07 18.38
N ILE A 248 -10.80 15.13 17.72
CA ILE A 248 -10.04 15.39 16.49
C ILE A 248 -10.94 15.34 15.24
N ILE A 249 -12.11 14.69 15.30
CA ILE A 249 -13.04 14.53 14.16
C ILE A 249 -14.09 15.66 14.09
N ARG A 250 -14.10 16.61 15.04
CA ARG A 250 -15.11 17.68 15.15
C ARG A 250 -14.60 19.12 14.95
N ASN A 251 -13.48 19.33 14.28
CA ASN A 251 -13.10 20.65 13.78
C ASN A 251 -12.77 20.59 12.29
#